data_AF-A0ABD3RQ88-F1
#
_entry.id   AF-A0ABD3RQ88-F1
#
_cell.length_a   1.000
_cell.length_b   1.000
_cell.length_c   1.000
_cell.angle_alpha   90.00
_cell.angle_beta   90.00
_cell.angle_gamma   90.00
#
_symmetry.space_group_name_H-M   'P 1'
#
loop_
_entity.id
_entity.type
_entity.pdbx_description
1 polymer ?
#
loop_
_entity_poly.entity_id
_entity_poly.type
_entity_poly.pdbx_seq_one_letter_code
_entity_poly.pdbx_strand_id
1 'polypeptide(L)'
;MSLIYTSPTSRHNLYLGGKADAKSLPTLQQRNIRRILNVTPAKEQGITAGIPNYFENAVGSRIRYKRIPVYDASTSDLLSYADEMVEFISQGLHHGGVLVHCQRGVSRSATAVVMFLMR
;
A
#
# COMPACT_ATOMS: atom_id res chain seq x y z
N MET A 1 -6.70 -1.51 -9.36
CA MET A 1 -6.32 -0.38 -8.49
C MET A 1 -6.93 0.89 -9.04
N SER A 2 -7.38 1.78 -8.15
CA SER A 2 -8.00 3.07 -8.46
C SER A 2 -7.01 4.20 -8.21
N LEU A 3 -6.94 5.19 -9.11
CA LEU A 3 -6.20 6.43 -8.86
C LEU A 3 -6.99 7.27 -7.87
N ILE A 4 -6.36 7.65 -6.75
CA ILE A 4 -7.04 8.43 -5.70
C ILE A 4 -6.54 9.87 -5.67
N TYR A 5 -5.25 10.07 -5.84
CA TYR A 5 -4.64 11.39 -5.71
C TYR A 5 -3.43 11.52 -6.63
N THR A 6 -3.23 12.73 -7.16
CA THR A 6 -2.03 13.11 -7.91
C THR A 6 -1.39 14.28 -7.20
N SER A 7 -0.12 14.11 -6.79
CA SER A 7 0.65 15.17 -6.15
C SER A 7 0.81 16.37 -7.10
N PRO A 8 0.46 17.60 -6.68
CA PRO A 8 0.60 18.78 -7.52
C PRO A 8 2.07 19.15 -7.76
N THR A 9 2.97 18.78 -6.86
CA THR A 9 4.40 19.10 -6.93
C THR A 9 5.18 18.08 -7.74
N SER A 10 5.02 16.78 -7.46
CA SER A 10 5.79 15.72 -8.12
C SER A 10 5.07 15.08 -9.30
N ARG A 11 3.76 15.34 -9.48
CA ARG A 11 2.88 14.68 -10.47
C ARG A 11 2.80 13.15 -10.33
N HIS A 12 3.27 12.61 -9.20
CA HIS A 12 3.15 11.20 -8.88
C HIS A 12 1.80 10.86 -8.24
N ASN A 13 1.41 9.60 -8.38
CA ASN A 13 0.05 9.14 -8.10
C ASN A 13 -0.01 8.22 -6.88
N LEU A 14 -1.04 8.41 -6.06
CA LEU A 14 -1.47 7.50 -5.02
C LEU A 14 -2.60 6.61 -5.55
N TYR A 15 -2.43 5.30 -5.40
CA TYR A 15 -3.39 4.30 -5.81
C TYR A 15 -3.90 3.48 -4.63
N LEU A 16 -5.19 3.14 -4.68
CA LEU A 16 -5.85 2.19 -3.79
C LEU A 16 -6.08 0.86 -4.52
N GLY A 17 -5.72 -0.27 -3.93
CA GLY A 17 -5.87 -1.56 -4.60
C GLY A 17 -6.02 -2.77 -3.67
N GLY A 18 -6.20 -3.94 -4.29
CA GLY A 18 -6.26 -5.23 -3.61
C GLY A 18 -5.06 -6.12 -3.90
N LYS A 19 -5.15 -7.39 -3.46
CA LYS A 19 -4.13 -8.42 -3.69
C LYS A 19 -3.72 -8.55 -5.17
N ALA A 20 -4.69 -8.55 -6.08
CA ALA A 20 -4.44 -8.74 -7.51
C ALA A 20 -3.55 -7.63 -8.08
N ASP A 21 -3.77 -6.39 -7.64
CA ASP A 21 -2.97 -5.23 -8.02
C ASP A 21 -1.53 -5.33 -7.52
N ALA A 22 -1.36 -5.69 -6.25
CA ALA A 22 -0.05 -5.86 -5.62
C ALA A 22 0.76 -7.01 -6.23
N LYS A 23 0.10 -8.01 -6.84
CA LYS A 23 0.74 -9.16 -7.50
C LYS A 23 1.10 -8.89 -8.97
N SER A 24 0.55 -7.85 -9.59
CA SER A 24 0.71 -7.58 -11.03
C SER A 24 1.92 -6.67 -11.30
N LEU A 25 3.11 -7.25 -11.52
CA LEU A 25 4.30 -6.48 -11.88
C LEU A 25 4.08 -5.56 -13.11
N PRO A 26 3.42 -5.99 -14.20
CA PRO A 26 3.17 -5.11 -15.34
C PRO A 26 2.34 -3.88 -14.96
N THR A 27 1.32 -4.04 -14.13
CA THR A 27 0.49 -2.91 -13.67
C THR A 27 1.29 -1.97 -12.77
N LEU A 28 2.11 -2.51 -11.86
CA LEU A 28 2.98 -1.72 -11.01
C LEU A 28 3.99 -0.90 -11.83
N GLN A 29 4.60 -1.49 -12.85
CA GLN A 29 5.53 -0.82 -13.75
C GLN A 29 4.85 0.27 -14.59
N GLN A 30 3.70 -0.05 -15.21
CA GLN A 30 2.92 0.90 -16.02
C GLN A 30 2.52 2.14 -15.22
N ARG A 31 2.23 1.97 -13.92
CA ARG A 31 1.83 3.06 -13.01
C ARG A 31 3.02 3.71 -12.29
N ASN A 32 4.26 3.34 -12.65
CA ASN A 32 5.50 3.75 -12.01
C ASN A 32 5.47 3.60 -10.47
N ILE A 33 4.92 2.49 -9.97
CA ILE A 33 4.88 2.23 -8.53
C ILE A 33 6.30 1.98 -8.02
N ARG A 34 6.72 2.82 -7.06
CA ARG A 34 8.02 2.72 -6.38
C ARG A 34 7.89 2.40 -4.90
N ARG A 35 6.73 2.64 -4.31
CA ARG A 35 6.44 2.27 -2.92
C ARG A 35 5.10 1.54 -2.78
N ILE A 36 5.06 0.55 -1.91
CA ILE A 36 3.85 -0.22 -1.61
C ILE A 36 3.63 -0.28 -0.10
N LEU A 37 2.49 0.24 0.35
CA LEU A 37 2.00 0.10 1.72
C LEU A 37 1.02 -1.08 1.78
N ASN A 38 1.45 -2.15 2.45
CA ASN A 38 0.69 -3.39 2.62
C ASN A 38 0.03 -3.40 4.00
N VAL A 39 -1.28 -3.15 4.04
CA VAL A 39 -2.06 -3.08 5.29
C VAL A 39 -2.69 -4.44 5.59
N THR A 40 -1.85 -5.48 5.64
CA THR A 40 -2.27 -6.85 5.97
C THR A 40 -1.24 -7.54 6.88
N PRO A 41 -1.67 -8.53 7.68
CA PRO A 41 -0.74 -9.37 8.43
C PRO A 41 0.27 -10.06 7.48
N ALA A 42 1.41 -10.48 8.03
CA ALA A 42 2.35 -11.28 7.27
C ALA A 42 1.67 -12.56 6.77
N LYS A 43 2.11 -13.06 5.61
CA LYS A 43 1.62 -14.33 5.10
C LYS A 43 2.40 -15.45 5.78
N GLU A 44 1.75 -16.14 6.70
CA GLU A 44 2.33 -17.29 7.41
C GLU A 44 1.79 -18.61 6.83
N GLN A 45 2.61 -19.67 6.89
CA GLN A 45 2.18 -21.00 6.46
C GLN A 45 1.05 -21.50 7.36
N GLY A 46 -0.01 -22.06 6.75
CA GLY A 46 -1.19 -22.53 7.49
C GLY A 46 -2.19 -21.43 7.88
N ILE A 47 -1.86 -20.15 7.71
CA ILE A 47 -2.78 -19.03 7.99
C ILE A 47 -3.38 -18.50 6.68
N THR A 48 -4.70 -18.46 6.57
CA THR A 48 -5.41 -17.93 5.39
C THR A 48 -5.31 -16.41 5.27
N ALA A 49 -5.14 -15.70 6.39
CA ALA A 49 -4.93 -14.26 6.43
C ALA A 49 -3.58 -13.83 5.84
N GLY A 50 -3.46 -12.53 5.55
CA GLY A 50 -2.22 -11.89 5.13
C GLY A 50 -1.90 -11.98 3.63
N ILE A 51 -1.12 -11.02 3.16
CA ILE A 51 -0.69 -10.92 1.76
C ILE A 51 0.84 -10.70 1.74
N PRO A 52 1.61 -11.50 0.98
CA PRO A 52 3.06 -11.33 0.90
C PRO A 52 3.43 -10.05 0.15
N ASN A 53 4.63 -9.54 0.40
CA ASN A 53 5.23 -8.49 -0.43
C ASN A 53 5.84 -9.16 -1.67
N TYR A 54 5.06 -9.26 -2.74
CA TYR A 54 5.39 -10.11 -3.90
C TYR A 54 6.76 -9.85 -4.56
N PHE A 55 7.27 -8.62 -4.48
CA PHE A 55 8.51 -8.20 -5.13
C PHE A 55 9.54 -7.63 -4.15
N GLU A 56 9.37 -7.92 -2.86
CA GLU A 56 10.37 -7.60 -1.84
C GLU A 56 11.58 -8.51 -2.04
N ASN A 57 12.78 -7.93 -2.09
CA ASN A 57 14.06 -8.60 -2.35
C ASN A 57 14.17 -9.30 -3.73
N ALA A 58 13.22 -9.10 -4.64
CA ALA A 58 13.38 -9.57 -6.01
C ALA A 58 14.56 -8.84 -6.68
N VAL A 59 15.44 -9.60 -7.35
CA VAL A 59 16.64 -9.05 -8.00
C VAL A 59 16.23 -7.96 -9.00
N GLY A 60 16.81 -6.76 -8.84
CA GLY A 60 16.50 -5.59 -9.68
C GLY A 60 15.18 -4.87 -9.35
N SER A 61 14.44 -5.31 -8.33
CA SER A 61 13.25 -4.60 -7.84
C SER A 61 13.64 -3.25 -7.26
N ARG A 62 12.93 -2.20 -7.68
CA ARG A 62 13.06 -0.83 -7.14
C ARG A 62 11.88 -0.45 -6.25
N ILE A 63 11.10 -1.45 -5.81
CA ILE A 63 9.89 -1.25 -5.01
C ILE A 63 10.27 -1.33 -3.53
N ARG A 64 10.05 -0.24 -2.80
CA ARG A 64 10.15 -0.22 -1.34
C ARG A 64 8.81 -0.59 -0.72
N TYR A 65 8.82 -1.57 0.17
CA TYR A 65 7.63 -1.98 0.91
C TYR A 65 7.59 -1.37 2.30
N LYS A 66 6.37 -1.25 2.83
CA LYS A 66 6.09 -1.09 4.24
C LYS A 66 4.85 -1.90 4.60
N ARG A 67 4.91 -2.61 5.73
CA ARG A 67 3.79 -3.44 6.21
C ARG A 67 3.20 -2.84 7.48
N ILE A 68 1.88 -2.71 7.50
CA ILE A 68 1.09 -2.42 8.69
C ILE A 68 0.27 -3.68 8.99
N PRO A 69 0.69 -4.50 9.97
CA PRO A 69 0.19 -5.87 10.12
C PRO A 69 -1.16 -5.91 10.83
N VAL A 70 -2.23 -5.51 10.13
CA VAL A 70 -3.56 -5.34 10.71
C VAL A 70 -4.61 -6.27 10.07
N TYR A 71 -5.34 -7.00 10.92
CA TYR A 71 -6.47 -7.85 10.53
C TYR A 71 -7.69 -7.03 10.11
N ASP A 72 -8.55 -7.60 9.27
CA ASP A 72 -9.82 -6.97 8.88
C ASP A 72 -10.88 -7.27 9.95
N ALA A 73 -10.77 -6.59 11.09
CA ALA A 73 -11.67 -6.73 12.22
C ALA A 73 -12.05 -5.33 12.73
N SER A 74 -13.27 -5.17 13.25
CA SER A 74 -13.74 -3.90 13.82
C SER A 74 -12.95 -3.48 15.07
N THR A 75 -12.27 -4.42 15.72
CA THR A 75 -11.41 -4.20 16.89
C THR A 75 -9.98 -3.84 16.55
N SER A 76 -9.61 -3.87 15.26
CA SER A 76 -8.26 -3.54 14.81
C SER A 76 -7.97 -2.04 14.91
N ASP A 77 -6.84 -1.71 15.53
CA ASP A 77 -6.38 -0.32 15.64
C ASP A 77 -5.46 0.06 14.45
N LEU A 78 -6.01 0.83 13.50
CA LEU A 78 -5.21 1.47 12.44
C LEU A 78 -4.76 2.89 12.82
N LEU A 79 -5.41 3.53 13.80
CA LEU A 79 -5.16 4.93 14.15
C LEU A 79 -3.79 5.10 14.78
N SER A 80 -3.34 4.14 15.58
CA SER A 80 -1.98 4.14 16.13
C SER A 80 -0.88 4.10 15.07
N TYR A 81 -1.22 3.73 13.82
CA TYR A 81 -0.29 3.71 12.68
C TYR A 81 -0.47 4.91 11.74
N ALA A 82 -1.35 5.87 12.05
CA ALA A 82 -1.74 6.92 11.13
C ALA A 82 -0.53 7.73 10.63
N ASP A 83 0.30 8.24 11.54
CA ASP A 83 1.46 9.07 11.17
C ASP A 83 2.47 8.26 10.36
N GLU A 84 2.67 7.00 10.73
CA GLU A 84 3.56 6.07 10.03
C GLU A 84 3.13 5.82 8.58
N MET A 85 1.81 5.66 8.35
CA MET A 85 1.24 5.48 7.02
C MET A 85 1.31 6.77 6.19
N VAL A 86 0.95 7.90 6.79
CA VAL A 86 0.96 9.22 6.15
C VAL A 86 2.37 9.59 5.71
N GLU A 87 3.36 9.41 6.59
CA GLU A 87 4.76 9.69 6.28
C GLU A 87 5.25 8.81 5.12
N PHE A 88 4.95 7.51 5.16
CA PHE A 88 5.38 6.59 4.11
C PHE A 88 4.80 6.95 2.73
N ILE A 89 3.52 7.31 2.69
CA ILE A 89 2.84 7.74 1.45
C ILE A 89 3.44 9.06 0.95
N SER A 90 3.57 10.05 1.83
CA SER A 90 4.10 11.38 1.50
C SER A 90 5.51 11.28 0.90
N GLN A 91 6.42 10.58 1.60
CA GLN A 91 7.77 10.35 1.10
C GLN A 91 7.77 9.55 -0.21
N GLY A 92 6.87 8.59 -0.36
CA GLY A 92 6.74 7.77 -1.57
C GLY A 92 6.43 8.59 -2.80
N LEU A 93 5.53 9.57 -2.67
CA LEU A 93 5.12 10.45 -3.75
C LEU A 93 6.24 11.37 -4.26
N HIS A 94 7.38 11.51 -3.57
CA HIS A 94 8.55 12.17 -4.13
C HIS A 94 9.36 11.29 -5.11
N HIS A 95 9.19 9.97 -5.06
CA HIS A 95 10.03 9.01 -5.78
C HIS A 95 9.30 8.30 -6.93
N GLY A 96 7.97 8.23 -6.87
CA GLY A 96 7.13 7.62 -7.88
C GLY A 96 5.73 7.36 -7.37
N GLY A 97 4.98 6.51 -8.07
CA GLY A 97 3.66 6.10 -7.64
C GLY A 97 3.70 5.28 -6.35
N VAL A 98 2.65 5.44 -5.54
CA VAL A 98 2.45 4.71 -4.29
C VAL A 98 1.19 3.86 -4.41
N LEU A 99 1.29 2.56 -4.10
CA LEU A 99 0.14 1.68 -3.96
C LEU A 99 -0.12 1.42 -2.48
N VAL A 100 -1.32 1.73 -2.01
CA VAL A 100 -1.84 1.28 -0.71
C VAL A 100 -2.81 0.14 -0.97
N HIS A 101 -2.53 -1.04 -0.40
CA HIS A 101 -3.39 -2.20 -0.61
C HIS A 101 -3.66 -2.98 0.67
N CYS A 102 -4.79 -3.69 0.66
CA CYS A 102 -5.09 -4.75 1.62
C CYS A 102 -5.43 -6.03 0.85
N GLN A 103 -6.36 -6.85 1.36
CA GLN A 103 -6.86 -8.03 0.65
C GLN A 103 -7.68 -7.64 -0.59
N ARG A 104 -8.70 -6.80 -0.41
CA ARG A 104 -9.70 -6.46 -1.44
C ARG A 104 -9.65 -5.00 -1.92
N GLY A 105 -8.91 -4.13 -1.23
CA GLY A 105 -8.91 -2.69 -1.56
C GLY A 105 -10.14 -1.93 -1.07
N VAL A 106 -10.80 -2.39 0.01
CA VAL A 106 -12.12 -1.88 0.44
C VAL A 106 -12.11 -1.27 1.85
N SER A 107 -11.55 -1.98 2.84
CA SER A 107 -11.58 -1.59 4.25
C SER A 107 -10.26 -0.93 4.66
N ARG A 108 -9.33 -1.68 5.26
CA ARG A 108 -8.01 -1.22 5.76
C ARG A 108 -7.25 -0.26 4.85
N SER A 109 -7.10 -0.58 3.57
CA SER A 109 -6.36 0.26 2.62
C SER A 109 -7.10 1.56 2.29
N ALA A 110 -8.43 1.54 2.25
CA ALA A 110 -9.22 2.74 2.07
C ALA A 110 -9.09 3.63 3.30
N THR A 111 -9.15 3.06 4.51
CA THR A 111 -8.90 3.79 5.76
C THR A 111 -7.53 4.45 5.77
N ALA A 112 -6.45 3.73 5.40
CA ALA A 112 -5.10 4.30 5.32
C ALA A 112 -4.99 5.47 4.32
N VAL A 113 -5.68 5.35 3.17
CA VAL A 113 -5.75 6.43 2.17
C VAL A 113 -6.53 7.63 2.70
N VAL A 114 -7.65 7.41 3.38
CA VAL A 114 -8.44 8.48 4.02
C VAL A 114 -7.61 9.21 5.07
N MET A 115 -6.87 8.48 5.92
CA MET A 115 -5.95 9.08 6.89
C MET A 115 -4.90 9.97 6.22
N PHE A 116 -4.35 9.56 5.08
CA PHE A 116 -3.45 10.41 4.30
C PHE A 116 -4.12 11.66 3.75
N LEU A 117 -5.35 11.56 3.22
CA LEU A 117 -6.05 12.70 2.62
C LEU A 117 -6.57 13.74 3.63
N MET A 118 -6.78 13.32 4.88
CA MET A 118 -7.24 14.21 5.95
C MET A 118 -6.10 14.98 6.63
N ARG A 119 -4.84 14.66 6.31
CA ARG A 119 -3.64 15.32 6.84
C ARG A 119 -3.13 16.37 5.87
#